data_AF-A0AAV6J153-F1
#
_entry.id   AF-A0AAV6J153-F1
#
_cell.length_a   1.000
_cell.length_b   1.000
_cell.length_c   1.000
_cell.angle_alpha   90.00
_cell.angle_beta   90.00
_cell.angle_gamma   90.00
#
_symmetry.space_group_name_H-M   'P 1'
#
loop_
_entity.id
_entity.type
_entity.pdbx_description
1 polymer ?
#
loop_
_entity_poly.entity_id
_entity_poly.type
_entity_poly.pdbx_seq_one_letter_code
_entity_poly.pdbx_strand_id
1 'polypeptide(L)'
;MLSSSSDWQKAEDSYHVAGKSSIACIIADSMMASFAVDVAGEAGIPIMYCHSACPSDLWAVLCVPILIEAGEIPFQGDDLDVPIANVPGPEGLLRRRDLSSFLRVGDLSDKNVQFIMNGAFQTRRARMILNTFEELEGPALAQIRSQADKEWKNQIPSELLEDSSQKGYIVSWASQEDVLDHKAVDQQCISRLITAVWKIGLDIKDTCDRVIIEKMIKELMDTRRVEFTQSVDQIAKLAKNAVSKGGSSYNNLDRLIEDIRSLDTD
;
A
#
# COMPACT_ATOMS: atom_id res chain seq x y z
N MET A 1 16.94 19.17 3.87
CA MET A 1 17.61 19.07 5.19
C MET A 1 17.49 20.44 5.84
N LEU A 2 16.40 20.70 6.57
CA LEU A 2 16.18 21.96 7.32
C LEU A 2 16.75 21.72 8.72
N SER A 3 17.89 22.30 9.02
CA SER A 3 18.70 21.93 10.20
C SER A 3 18.83 23.04 11.24
N SER A 4 17.92 24.02 11.29
CA SER A 4 17.95 25.03 12.35
C SER A 4 16.57 25.40 12.89
N SER A 5 16.49 25.65 14.21
CA SER A 5 15.29 26.16 14.91
C SER A 5 14.73 27.45 14.29
N SER A 6 15.59 28.24 13.63
CA SER A 6 15.20 29.45 12.92
C SER A 6 14.47 29.20 11.60
N ASP A 7 14.66 28.03 10.98
CA ASP A 7 13.94 27.66 9.75
C ASP A 7 12.48 27.26 10.07
N TRP A 8 12.27 26.64 11.23
CA TRP A 8 10.93 26.34 11.76
C TRP A 8 10.18 27.61 12.15
N GLN A 9 10.84 28.54 12.84
CA GLN A 9 10.26 29.84 13.19
C GLN A 9 9.86 30.63 11.94
N LYS A 10 10.70 30.64 10.90
CA LYS A 10 10.38 31.31 9.62
C LYS A 10 9.22 30.65 8.88
N ALA A 11 9.08 29.33 8.98
CA ALA A 11 7.92 28.62 8.45
C ALA A 11 6.65 29.03 9.22
N GLU A 12 6.67 29.02 10.54
CA GLU A 12 5.54 29.47 11.40
C GLU A 12 5.17 30.94 11.18
N ASP A 13 6.15 31.83 11.06
CA ASP A 13 5.91 33.25 10.82
C ASP A 13 5.33 33.51 9.43
N SER A 14 5.69 32.68 8.43
CA SER A 14 5.08 32.73 7.09
C SER A 14 3.61 32.28 7.09
N TYR A 15 3.23 31.36 7.99
CA TYR A 15 1.84 30.94 8.21
C TYR A 15 0.98 32.05 8.83
N HIS A 16 1.56 32.97 9.62
CA HIS A 16 0.80 34.04 10.28
C HIS A 16 0.52 35.26 9.40
N VAL A 17 1.20 35.41 8.26
CA VAL A 17 1.03 36.56 7.34
C VAL A 17 -0.01 36.28 6.23
N ALA A 18 -0.32 35.02 5.94
CA ALA A 18 -1.50 34.66 5.16
C ALA A 18 -2.72 34.64 6.09
N GLY A 19 -3.68 35.55 5.91
CA GLY A 19 -4.92 35.54 6.70
C GLY A 19 -5.53 34.13 6.69
N LYS A 20 -5.88 33.60 7.87
CA LYS A 20 -6.36 32.22 8.13
C LYS A 20 -6.87 31.53 6.86
N SER A 21 -5.99 30.87 6.13
CA SER A 21 -6.38 30.02 5.01
C SER A 21 -7.12 28.83 5.59
N SER A 22 -8.33 28.56 5.07
CA SER A 22 -9.03 27.31 5.33
C SER A 22 -8.12 26.13 5.01
N ILE A 23 -8.20 25.04 5.79
CA ILE A 23 -7.49 23.81 5.46
C ILE A 23 -8.35 23.07 4.43
N ALA A 24 -7.93 23.04 3.17
CA ALA A 24 -8.68 22.42 2.08
C ALA A 24 -8.86 20.90 2.25
N CYS A 25 -7.83 20.18 2.72
CA CYS A 25 -7.91 18.76 3.03
C CYS A 25 -6.75 18.28 3.93
N ILE A 26 -6.91 17.10 4.51
CA ILE A 26 -5.86 16.34 5.21
C ILE A 26 -5.36 15.25 4.26
N ILE A 27 -4.04 15.15 4.08
CA ILE A 27 -3.40 14.00 3.45
C ILE A 27 -2.67 13.23 4.54
N ALA A 28 -3.11 12.00 4.80
CA ALA A 28 -2.56 11.15 5.86
C ALA A 28 -1.96 9.86 5.28
N ASP A 29 -1.07 9.23 6.03
CA ASP A 29 -0.65 7.86 5.73
C ASP A 29 -1.82 6.89 5.95
N SER A 30 -2.00 5.93 5.05
CA SER A 30 -3.02 4.89 5.13
C SER A 30 -3.00 4.04 6.41
N MET A 31 -1.83 3.83 7.03
CA MET A 31 -1.73 3.13 8.31
C MET A 31 -2.39 3.93 9.45
N MET A 32 -2.49 5.25 9.30
CA MET A 32 -3.14 6.14 10.25
C MET A 32 -4.63 6.34 9.96
N ALA A 33 -5.21 5.62 8.98
CA ALA A 33 -6.57 5.86 8.52
C ALA A 33 -7.64 5.74 9.61
N SER A 34 -7.42 4.83 10.56
CA SER A 34 -8.34 4.59 11.68
C SER A 34 -8.43 5.75 12.68
N PHE A 35 -7.41 6.62 12.74
CA PHE A 35 -7.38 7.81 13.58
C PHE A 35 -7.66 9.08 12.76
N ALA A 36 -7.06 9.17 11.58
CA ALA A 36 -7.12 10.38 10.76
C ALA A 36 -8.54 10.64 10.25
N VAL A 37 -9.36 9.60 10.04
CA VAL A 37 -10.77 9.75 9.63
C VAL A 37 -11.61 10.45 10.71
N ASP A 38 -11.38 10.14 11.99
CA ASP A 38 -12.12 10.72 13.10
C ASP A 38 -11.75 12.19 13.27
N VAL A 39 -10.45 12.50 13.26
CA VAL A 39 -9.94 13.88 13.32
C VAL A 39 -10.48 14.73 12.17
N ALA A 40 -10.44 14.18 10.96
CA ALA A 40 -10.98 14.85 9.78
C ALA A 40 -12.49 15.09 9.89
N GLY A 41 -13.24 14.09 10.37
CA GLY A 41 -14.68 14.17 10.60
C GLY A 41 -15.06 15.22 11.64
N GLU A 42 -14.37 15.26 12.78
CA GLU A 42 -14.58 16.27 13.83
C GLU A 42 -14.28 17.69 13.35
N ALA A 43 -13.24 17.85 12.53
CA ALA A 43 -12.86 19.13 11.95
C ALA A 43 -13.72 19.54 10.74
N GLY A 44 -14.52 18.62 10.19
CA GLY A 44 -15.27 18.84 8.95
C GLY A 44 -14.36 19.01 7.72
N ILE A 45 -13.14 18.46 7.76
CA ILE A 45 -12.13 18.62 6.71
C ILE A 45 -12.09 17.35 5.85
N PRO A 46 -12.10 17.44 4.50
CA PRO A 46 -11.92 16.29 3.64
C PRO A 46 -10.59 15.56 3.88
N ILE A 47 -10.57 14.23 3.76
CA ILE A 47 -9.36 13.41 3.93
C ILE A 47 -9.01 12.59 2.68
N MET A 48 -7.73 12.50 2.39
CA MET A 48 -7.12 11.62 1.39
C MET A 48 -6.00 10.80 2.03
N TYR A 49 -5.76 9.60 1.51
CA TYR A 49 -4.72 8.70 2.03
C TYR A 49 -3.60 8.45 1.03
N CYS A 50 -2.36 8.64 1.46
CA CYS A 50 -1.19 8.13 0.76
C CYS A 50 -0.95 6.68 1.21
N HIS A 51 -0.96 5.75 0.27
CA HIS A 51 -0.71 4.34 0.55
C HIS A 51 0.73 3.99 0.18
N SER A 52 1.46 3.46 1.16
CA SER A 52 2.87 3.06 1.01
C SER A 52 3.03 1.59 0.57
N ALA A 53 2.01 0.76 0.81
CA ALA A 53 1.98 -0.63 0.34
C ALA A 53 1.74 -0.74 -1.17
N CYS A 54 2.21 -1.83 -1.78
CA CYS A 54 1.95 -2.15 -3.17
C CYS A 54 0.43 -2.42 -3.39
N PRO A 55 -0.13 -1.94 -4.51
CA PRO A 55 -1.53 -2.17 -4.89
C PRO A 55 -1.97 -3.64 -4.85
N SER A 56 -1.10 -4.57 -5.22
CA SER A 56 -1.45 -6.00 -5.21
C SER A 56 -1.63 -6.54 -3.79
N ASP A 57 -0.80 -6.13 -2.83
CA ASP A 57 -0.96 -6.50 -1.42
C ASP A 57 -2.15 -5.77 -0.79
N LEU A 58 -2.30 -4.47 -1.06
CA LEU A 58 -3.50 -3.72 -0.65
C LEU A 58 -4.77 -4.42 -1.14
N TRP A 59 -4.82 -4.84 -2.40
CA TRP A 59 -5.95 -5.57 -2.94
C TRP A 59 -6.21 -6.90 -2.22
N ALA A 60 -5.16 -7.65 -1.88
CA ALA A 60 -5.29 -8.88 -1.10
C ALA A 60 -5.86 -8.60 0.30
N VAL A 61 -5.41 -7.53 0.98
CA VAL A 61 -5.95 -7.07 2.27
C VAL A 61 -7.42 -6.69 2.15
N LEU A 62 -7.80 -6.00 1.08
CA LEU A 62 -9.19 -5.67 0.78
C LEU A 62 -10.05 -6.93 0.50
N CYS A 63 -9.46 -8.02 0.01
CA CYS A 63 -10.19 -9.26 -0.24
C CYS A 63 -10.39 -10.13 1.01
N VAL A 64 -9.83 -9.78 2.18
CA VAL A 64 -9.88 -10.65 3.37
C VAL A 64 -11.28 -11.19 3.73
N PRO A 65 -12.39 -10.42 3.68
CA PRO A 65 -13.73 -10.94 3.93
C PRO A 65 -14.11 -12.09 2.98
N ILE A 66 -13.78 -11.95 1.70
CA ILE A 66 -13.99 -12.98 0.67
C ILE A 66 -13.11 -14.21 0.97
N LEU A 67 -11.86 -13.99 1.40
CA LEU A 67 -10.93 -15.07 1.74
C LEU A 67 -11.37 -15.84 3.00
N ILE A 68 -11.98 -15.16 3.97
CA ILE A 68 -12.59 -15.78 5.16
C ILE A 68 -13.81 -16.61 4.76
N GLU A 69 -14.72 -16.05 3.96
CA GLU A 69 -15.91 -16.77 3.46
C GLU A 69 -15.52 -18.02 2.65
N ALA A 70 -14.42 -17.95 1.90
CA ALA A 70 -13.87 -19.07 1.14
C ALA A 70 -13.09 -20.09 2.01
N GLY A 71 -12.84 -19.80 3.29
CA GLY A 71 -12.01 -20.63 4.16
C GLY A 71 -10.53 -20.64 3.79
N GLU A 72 -10.08 -19.66 3.00
CA GLU A 72 -8.67 -19.49 2.63
C GLU A 72 -7.88 -18.77 3.72
N ILE A 73 -8.53 -17.99 4.59
CA ILE A 73 -7.93 -17.36 5.77
C ILE A 73 -8.85 -17.58 7.00
N PRO A 74 -8.32 -17.97 8.18
CA PRO A 74 -6.93 -18.39 8.42
C PRO A 74 -6.60 -19.70 7.66
N PHE A 75 -5.32 -19.92 7.36
CA PHE A 75 -4.89 -21.05 6.55
C PHE A 75 -5.24 -22.40 7.20
N GLN A 76 -5.77 -23.31 6.38
CA GLN A 76 -5.87 -24.71 6.74
C GLN A 76 -4.55 -25.41 6.36
N GLY A 77 -3.81 -25.87 7.38
CA GLY A 77 -2.49 -26.50 7.22
C GLY A 77 -1.32 -25.50 7.18
N ASP A 78 -0.11 -26.03 7.01
CA ASP A 78 1.17 -25.33 7.07
C ASP A 78 1.85 -25.14 5.71
N ASP A 79 1.30 -25.71 4.64
CA ASP A 79 1.79 -25.49 3.29
C ASP A 79 1.52 -24.04 2.85
N LEU A 80 2.60 -23.26 2.75
CA LEU A 80 2.56 -21.86 2.35
C LEU A 80 2.70 -21.66 0.83
N ASP A 81 2.92 -22.72 0.05
CA ASP A 81 3.01 -22.65 -1.42
C ASP A 81 1.66 -22.82 -2.12
N VAL A 82 0.59 -23.08 -1.37
CA VAL A 82 -0.78 -23.13 -1.87
C VAL A 82 -1.18 -21.76 -2.46
N PRO A 83 -1.64 -21.70 -3.72
CA PRO A 83 -2.18 -20.49 -4.33
C PRO A 83 -3.44 -20.00 -3.61
N ILE A 84 -3.63 -18.68 -3.58
CA ILE A 84 -4.89 -18.07 -3.15
C ILE A 84 -5.81 -17.93 -4.37
N ALA A 85 -6.94 -18.62 -4.34
CA ALA A 85 -7.85 -18.70 -5.49
C ALA A 85 -8.84 -17.54 -5.55
N ASN A 86 -9.22 -16.95 -4.39
CA ASN A 86 -10.33 -16.00 -4.32
C ASN A 86 -9.87 -14.53 -4.18
N VAL A 87 -8.77 -14.17 -4.84
CA VAL A 87 -8.37 -12.76 -5.06
C VAL A 87 -8.72 -12.38 -6.50
N PRO A 88 -9.81 -11.63 -6.75
CA PRO A 88 -10.26 -11.33 -8.12
C PRO A 88 -9.25 -10.48 -8.89
N GLY A 89 -8.97 -10.80 -10.15
CA GLY A 89 -8.02 -10.10 -11.03
C GLY A 89 -6.66 -10.82 -11.19
N PRO A 90 -5.87 -11.04 -10.12
CA PRO A 90 -4.65 -11.82 -10.17
C PRO A 90 -4.87 -13.25 -9.62
N GLU A 91 -5.94 -13.93 -10.05
CA GLU A 91 -6.31 -15.24 -9.50
C GLU A 91 -5.14 -16.23 -9.60
N GLY A 92 -4.77 -16.83 -8.47
CA GLY A 92 -3.67 -17.82 -8.40
C GLY A 92 -2.26 -17.24 -8.56
N LEU A 93 -2.09 -15.91 -8.67
CA LEU A 93 -0.77 -15.27 -8.69
C LEU A 93 -0.07 -15.35 -7.33
N LEU A 94 -0.82 -14.99 -6.27
CA LEU A 94 -0.33 -14.98 -4.91
C LEU A 94 -0.53 -16.36 -4.28
N ARG A 95 0.47 -16.80 -3.53
CA ARG A 95 0.36 -17.94 -2.61
C ARG A 95 0.19 -17.43 -1.19
N ARG A 96 -0.13 -18.35 -0.28
CA ARG A 96 -0.17 -18.10 1.16
C ARG A 96 1.09 -17.38 1.68
N ARG A 97 2.31 -17.78 1.26
CA ARG A 97 3.55 -17.09 1.66
C ARG A 97 3.69 -15.68 1.10
N ASP A 98 3.07 -15.40 -0.04
CA ASP A 98 3.17 -14.12 -0.74
C ASP A 98 2.25 -13.08 -0.08
N LEU A 99 1.28 -13.50 0.74
CA LEU A 99 0.46 -12.60 1.55
C LEU A 99 1.28 -11.95 2.67
N SER A 100 0.98 -10.67 2.95
CA SER A 100 1.48 -9.96 4.12
C SER A 100 1.37 -10.79 5.39
N SER A 101 2.39 -10.71 6.26
CA SER A 101 2.54 -11.71 7.32
C SER A 101 1.46 -11.66 8.40
N PHE A 102 0.78 -10.53 8.55
CA PHE A 102 -0.41 -10.41 9.40
C PHE A 102 -1.64 -11.14 8.84
N LEU A 103 -1.69 -11.45 7.53
CA LEU A 103 -2.72 -12.32 6.93
C LEU A 103 -2.38 -13.81 7.07
N ARG A 104 -1.14 -14.14 7.46
CA ARG A 104 -0.66 -15.51 7.64
C ARG A 104 -0.84 -16.02 9.07
N VAL A 105 -1.53 -15.28 9.93
CA VAL A 105 -1.79 -15.68 11.31
C VAL A 105 -2.93 -16.69 11.40
N GLY A 106 -2.89 -17.57 12.39
CA GLY A 106 -3.99 -18.48 12.69
C GLY A 106 -5.15 -17.83 13.45
N ASP A 107 -4.94 -16.63 13.99
CA ASP A 107 -5.91 -15.91 14.83
C ASP A 107 -6.14 -14.49 14.29
N LEU A 108 -7.24 -14.31 13.58
CA LEU A 108 -7.64 -13.00 13.05
C LEU A 108 -8.13 -12.03 14.12
N SER A 109 -8.33 -12.47 15.36
CA SER A 109 -8.67 -11.58 16.49
C SER A 109 -7.45 -10.83 17.05
N ASP A 110 -6.25 -11.12 16.55
CA ASP A 110 -5.04 -10.36 16.90
C ASP A 110 -5.24 -8.86 16.61
N LYS A 111 -4.92 -8.03 17.61
CA LYS A 111 -5.20 -6.60 17.56
C LYS A 111 -4.45 -5.87 16.45
N ASN A 112 -3.26 -6.33 16.06
CA ASN A 112 -2.51 -5.72 14.97
C ASN A 112 -3.14 -6.07 13.62
N VAL A 113 -3.63 -7.31 13.47
CA VAL A 113 -4.36 -7.75 12.27
C VAL A 113 -5.64 -6.95 12.10
N GLN A 114 -6.43 -6.84 13.17
CA GLN A 114 -7.66 -6.04 13.20
C GLN A 114 -7.39 -4.57 12.89
N PHE A 115 -6.31 -3.99 13.44
CA PHE A 115 -5.91 -2.61 13.18
C PHE A 115 -5.60 -2.37 11.69
N ILE A 116 -4.78 -3.23 11.07
CA ILE A 116 -4.39 -3.09 9.67
C ILE A 116 -5.59 -3.29 8.75
N MET A 117 -6.40 -4.32 9.03
CA MET A 117 -7.63 -4.57 8.28
C MET A 117 -8.57 -3.38 8.36
N ASN A 118 -8.91 -2.90 9.56
CA ASN A 118 -9.78 -1.74 9.73
C ASN A 118 -9.22 -0.51 9.00
N GLY A 119 -7.93 -0.20 9.14
CA GLY A 119 -7.27 0.87 8.39
C GLY A 119 -7.50 0.76 6.88
N ALA A 120 -7.21 -0.40 6.29
CA ALA A 120 -7.44 -0.65 4.86
C ALA A 120 -8.92 -0.58 4.44
N PHE A 121 -9.86 -0.95 5.31
CA PHE A 121 -11.29 -0.78 5.04
C PHE A 121 -11.72 0.69 5.09
N GLN A 122 -11.18 1.50 6.01
CA GLN A 122 -11.51 2.92 6.09
C GLN A 122 -10.99 3.70 4.88
N THR A 123 -9.80 3.34 4.36
CA THR A 123 -9.28 4.00 3.16
C THR A 123 -10.18 3.81 1.95
N ARG A 124 -11.02 2.76 1.88
CA ARG A 124 -12.02 2.55 0.80
C ARG A 124 -12.99 3.70 0.62
N ARG A 125 -13.28 4.42 1.70
CA ARG A 125 -14.27 5.51 1.70
C ARG A 125 -13.67 6.85 1.32
N ALA A 126 -12.35 6.92 1.16
CA ALA A 126 -11.61 8.14 0.90
C ALA A 126 -10.84 8.04 -0.44
N ARG A 127 -10.37 9.20 -0.92
CA ARG A 127 -9.49 9.25 -2.09
C ARG A 127 -8.12 8.68 -1.71
N MET A 128 -7.58 7.79 -2.54
CA MET A 128 -6.28 7.18 -2.34
C MET A 128 -5.25 7.73 -3.33
N ILE A 129 -4.04 7.97 -2.84
CA ILE A 129 -2.83 8.27 -3.60
C ILE A 129 -1.95 7.03 -3.50
N LEU A 130 -1.74 6.36 -4.63
CA LEU A 130 -0.88 5.17 -4.71
C LEU A 130 0.40 5.52 -5.47
N ASN A 131 1.56 5.20 -4.90
CA ASN A 131 2.85 5.43 -5.55
C ASN A 131 3.18 4.30 -6.55
N THR A 132 2.39 4.20 -7.62
CA THR A 132 2.54 3.22 -8.69
C THR A 132 2.04 3.82 -10.02
N PHE A 133 2.02 3.04 -11.09
CA PHE A 133 1.46 3.43 -12.38
C PHE A 133 0.68 2.29 -13.05
N GLU A 134 -0.26 2.66 -13.92
CA GLU A 134 -1.20 1.75 -14.57
C GLU A 134 -0.51 0.60 -15.30
N GLU A 135 0.59 0.89 -15.99
CA GLU A 135 1.31 -0.10 -16.78
C GLU A 135 2.11 -1.10 -15.92
N LEU A 136 2.32 -0.83 -14.62
CA LEU A 136 3.00 -1.74 -13.69
C LEU A 136 2.04 -2.72 -12.99
N GLU A 137 0.90 -2.20 -12.53
CA GLU A 137 -0.03 -2.91 -11.64
C GLU A 137 -1.51 -2.74 -12.03
N GLY A 138 -1.77 -2.48 -13.32
CA GLY A 138 -3.10 -2.22 -13.88
C GLY A 138 -4.21 -3.16 -13.41
N PRO A 139 -4.02 -4.50 -13.36
CA PRO A 139 -5.04 -5.42 -12.86
C PRO A 139 -5.48 -5.13 -11.42
N ALA A 140 -4.53 -4.93 -10.48
CA ALA A 140 -4.85 -4.58 -9.10
C ALA A 140 -5.49 -3.19 -9.00
N LEU A 141 -4.97 -2.21 -9.75
CA LEU A 141 -5.51 -0.85 -9.80
C LEU A 141 -6.94 -0.79 -10.37
N ALA A 142 -7.27 -1.63 -11.34
CA ALA A 142 -8.62 -1.74 -11.89
C ALA A 142 -9.60 -2.30 -10.86
N GLN A 143 -9.17 -3.31 -10.10
CA GLN A 143 -9.98 -3.91 -9.05
C GLN A 143 -10.24 -2.94 -7.89
N ILE A 144 -9.20 -2.26 -7.41
CA ILE A 144 -9.30 -1.21 -6.37
C ILE A 144 -10.28 -0.11 -6.79
N ARG A 145 -10.18 0.39 -8.04
CA ARG A 145 -11.13 1.38 -8.58
C ARG A 145 -12.56 0.84 -8.64
N SER A 146 -12.75 -0.38 -9.14
CA SER A 146 -14.09 -0.97 -9.26
C SER A 146 -14.79 -1.20 -7.90
N GLN A 147 -14.02 -1.35 -6.81
CA GLN A 147 -14.57 -1.43 -5.47
C GLN A 147 -14.96 -0.08 -4.89
N ALA A 148 -14.31 1.02 -5.31
CA ALA A 148 -14.74 2.37 -4.94
C ALA A 148 -16.17 2.68 -5.46
N ASP A 149 -16.58 2.05 -6.57
CA ASP A 149 -17.89 2.23 -7.21
C ASP A 149 -18.99 1.29 -6.69
N LYS A 150 -18.64 0.19 -6.00
CA LYS A 150 -19.61 -0.79 -5.49
C LYS A 150 -19.89 -0.52 -4.01
N GLU A 151 -21.15 -0.28 -3.66
CA GLU A 151 -21.62 -0.26 -2.27
C GLU A 151 -21.52 -1.65 -1.63
N TRP A 152 -20.31 -2.06 -1.25
CA TRP A 152 -20.06 -3.23 -0.41
C TRP A 152 -20.32 -2.90 1.08
N LYS A 153 -21.41 -2.17 1.34
CA LYS A 153 -21.74 -1.65 2.68
C LYS A 153 -21.99 -2.74 3.73
N ASN A 154 -22.10 -4.01 3.33
CA ASN A 154 -22.64 -5.08 4.16
C ASN A 154 -21.66 -6.23 4.49
N GLN A 155 -20.36 -6.12 4.23
CA GLN A 155 -19.41 -7.17 4.67
C GLN A 155 -18.12 -6.64 5.30
N ILE A 156 -18.26 -5.72 6.26
CA ILE A 156 -17.24 -5.58 7.30
C ILE A 156 -17.87 -6.22 8.54
N PRO A 157 -17.34 -7.35 9.04
CA PRO A 157 -17.77 -7.91 10.32
C PRO A 157 -17.84 -6.79 11.36
N SER A 158 -18.93 -6.69 12.11
CA SER A 158 -19.11 -5.61 13.10
C SER A 158 -18.00 -5.60 14.15
N GLU A 159 -17.33 -6.73 14.38
CA GLU A 159 -16.14 -6.82 15.24
C GLU A 159 -14.94 -6.00 14.75
N LEU A 160 -14.80 -5.79 13.43
CA LEU A 160 -13.73 -4.96 12.84
C LEU A 160 -14.00 -3.45 12.97
N LEU A 161 -15.24 -3.06 13.29
CA LEU A 161 -15.67 -1.67 13.45
C LEU A 161 -15.62 -1.19 14.91
N GLU A 162 -15.20 -2.03 15.86
CA GLU A 162 -15.08 -1.64 17.28
C GLU A 162 -13.92 -0.64 17.50
N ASP A 163 -14.32 0.63 17.57
CA ASP A 163 -13.66 1.82 18.12
C ASP A 163 -12.11 1.84 18.10
N SER A 164 -11.59 2.44 17.03
CA SER A 164 -10.17 2.78 16.84
C SER A 164 -9.78 4.17 17.36
N SER A 165 -10.72 4.94 17.92
CA SER A 165 -10.52 6.35 18.31
C SER A 165 -9.43 6.58 19.37
N GLN A 166 -8.86 5.52 19.96
CA GLN A 166 -7.82 5.60 20.99
C GLN A 166 -6.46 4.97 20.64
N LYS A 167 -6.17 4.59 19.39
CA LYS A 167 -5.03 3.66 19.12
C LYS A 167 -3.93 4.16 18.16
N GLY A 168 -3.83 5.46 17.90
CA GLY A 168 -2.67 6.07 17.25
C GLY A 168 -1.82 6.87 18.26
N TYR A 169 -0.51 6.63 18.31
CA TYR A 169 0.41 7.47 19.09
C TYR A 169 1.32 8.24 18.14
N ILE A 170 1.29 9.58 18.21
CA ILE A 170 2.30 10.43 17.59
C ILE A 170 3.46 10.53 18.58
N VAL A 171 4.56 9.86 18.28
CA VAL A 171 5.78 9.89 19.10
C VAL A 171 6.83 10.75 18.41
N SER A 172 7.66 11.45 19.20
CA SER A 172 8.75 12.27 18.66
C SER A 172 9.83 11.44 17.95
N TRP A 173 9.93 10.16 18.27
CA TRP A 173 10.84 9.21 17.63
C TRP A 173 10.36 7.76 17.85
N ALA A 174 10.45 6.93 16.82
CA ALA A 174 10.24 5.49 16.88
C ALA A 174 11.42 4.77 16.21
N SER A 175 11.72 3.54 16.64
CA SER A 175 12.78 2.73 16.03
C SER A 175 12.38 2.39 14.59
N GLN A 176 13.00 3.06 13.61
CA GLN A 176 12.68 2.86 12.20
C GLN A 176 13.00 1.43 11.75
N GLU A 177 14.05 0.81 12.29
CA GLU A 177 14.39 -0.58 11.99
C GLU A 177 13.30 -1.54 12.52
N ASP A 178 12.80 -1.35 13.75
CA ASP A 178 11.75 -2.21 14.31
C ASP A 178 10.37 -1.96 13.65
N VAL A 179 10.11 -0.73 13.18
CA VAL A 179 8.93 -0.40 12.38
C VAL A 179 9.00 -1.02 10.99
N LEU A 180 10.20 -1.05 10.38
CA LEU A 180 10.42 -1.67 9.08
C LEU A 180 10.55 -3.20 9.14
N ASP A 181 10.97 -3.76 10.28
CA ASP A 181 10.95 -5.21 10.56
C ASP A 181 9.56 -5.69 11.02
N HIS A 182 8.61 -4.77 11.13
CA HIS A 182 7.23 -5.10 11.48
C HIS A 182 6.61 -6.03 10.43
N LYS A 183 5.83 -6.98 10.90
CA LYS A 183 5.08 -7.98 10.13
C LYS A 183 4.11 -7.41 9.06
N ALA A 184 3.98 -6.09 8.96
CA ALA A 184 3.12 -5.36 8.04
C ALA A 184 3.73 -5.09 6.66
N VAL A 185 4.94 -5.57 6.37
CA VAL A 185 5.57 -5.29 5.07
C VAL A 185 5.17 -6.35 4.04
N ASP A 186 4.71 -5.86 2.90
CA ASP A 186 4.29 -6.55 1.67
C ASP A 186 5.45 -7.13 0.85
N GLN A 187 6.64 -7.25 1.44
CA GLN A 187 7.87 -7.70 0.77
C GLN A 187 7.70 -9.04 0.05
N GLN A 188 6.90 -9.96 0.59
CA GLN A 188 6.67 -11.26 -0.04
C GLN A 188 5.81 -11.12 -1.31
N CYS A 189 4.81 -10.25 -1.28
CA CYS A 189 4.01 -9.89 -2.46
C CYS A 189 4.91 -9.23 -3.51
N ILE A 190 5.73 -8.25 -3.10
CA ILE A 190 6.68 -7.57 -3.97
C ILE A 190 7.69 -8.55 -4.59
N SER A 191 8.27 -9.47 -3.81
CA SER A 191 9.19 -10.50 -4.33
C SER A 191 8.51 -11.37 -5.39
N ARG A 192 7.26 -11.77 -5.15
CA ARG A 192 6.45 -12.51 -6.11
C ARG A 192 6.22 -11.70 -7.39
N LEU A 193 5.88 -10.42 -7.30
CA LEU A 193 5.71 -9.55 -8.47
C LEU A 193 7.01 -9.38 -9.26
N ILE A 194 8.12 -9.06 -8.57
CA ILE A 194 9.46 -8.92 -9.15
C ILE A 194 9.86 -10.16 -9.96
N THR A 195 9.58 -11.36 -9.43
CA THR A 195 10.03 -12.61 -10.04
C THR A 195 9.08 -13.18 -11.08
N ALA A 196 7.78 -13.23 -10.78
CA ALA A 196 6.79 -13.90 -11.60
C ALA A 196 6.15 -12.99 -12.66
N VAL A 197 6.02 -11.69 -12.36
CA VAL A 197 5.30 -10.73 -13.22
C VAL A 197 6.27 -9.84 -13.97
N TRP A 198 7.05 -9.05 -13.22
CA TRP A 198 7.94 -8.04 -13.78
C TRP A 198 9.22 -8.64 -14.36
N LYS A 199 9.63 -9.83 -13.90
CA LYS A 199 10.83 -10.54 -14.33
C LYS A 199 12.07 -9.63 -14.30
N ILE A 200 12.23 -8.88 -13.21
CA ILE A 200 13.38 -7.98 -12.98
C ILE A 200 14.28 -8.44 -11.83
N GLY A 201 13.97 -9.57 -11.21
CA GLY A 201 14.78 -10.11 -10.13
C GLY A 201 14.59 -11.61 -9.93
N LEU A 202 15.36 -12.13 -8.98
CA LEU A 202 15.34 -13.52 -8.55
C LEU A 202 14.94 -13.56 -7.06
N ASP A 203 14.25 -14.63 -6.69
CA ASP A 203 13.79 -14.86 -5.32
C ASP A 203 14.77 -15.83 -4.64
N ILE A 204 15.42 -15.37 -3.57
CA ILE A 204 16.32 -16.21 -2.76
C ILE A 204 15.46 -16.90 -1.70
N LYS A 205 15.16 -18.18 -1.89
CA LYS A 205 14.33 -18.93 -0.96
C LYS A 205 15.09 -19.30 0.31
N ASP A 206 14.48 -18.98 1.47
CA ASP A 206 14.64 -19.59 2.81
C ASP A 206 16.04 -19.60 3.47
N THR A 207 17.14 -19.63 2.71
CA THR A 207 18.52 -19.68 3.23
C THR A 207 19.46 -18.79 2.43
N CYS A 208 20.12 -17.86 3.12
CA CYS A 208 21.13 -16.96 2.57
C CYS A 208 22.53 -17.63 2.61
N ASP A 209 22.67 -18.78 1.96
CA ASP A 209 23.95 -19.48 1.86
C ASP A 209 24.83 -18.90 0.75
N ARG A 210 26.13 -18.76 1.02
CA ARG A 210 27.08 -18.16 0.06
C ARG A 210 27.10 -18.87 -1.29
N VAL A 211 26.97 -20.20 -1.32
CA VAL A 211 26.97 -20.99 -2.57
C VAL A 211 25.69 -20.73 -3.36
N ILE A 212 24.54 -20.61 -2.67
CA ILE A 212 23.27 -20.25 -3.29
C ILE A 212 23.35 -18.84 -3.90
N ILE A 213 23.85 -17.86 -3.13
CA ILE A 213 24.03 -16.48 -3.60
C ILE A 213 24.94 -16.44 -4.83
N GLU A 214 26.09 -17.12 -4.78
CA GLU A 214 27.02 -17.17 -5.91
C GLU A 214 26.36 -17.78 -7.16
N LYS A 215 25.59 -18.86 -7.00
CA LYS A 215 24.84 -19.47 -8.10
C LYS A 215 23.81 -18.51 -8.69
N MET A 216 23.07 -17.79 -7.86
CA MET A 216 22.04 -16.84 -8.30
C MET A 216 22.65 -15.62 -8.98
N ILE A 217 23.79 -15.12 -8.50
CA ILE A 217 24.54 -14.05 -9.18
C ILE A 217 24.98 -14.53 -10.56
N LYS A 218 25.51 -15.76 -10.69
CA LYS A 218 25.89 -16.32 -12.00
C LYS A 218 24.68 -16.49 -12.92
N GLU A 219 23.56 -16.98 -12.39
CA GLU A 219 22.32 -17.10 -13.17
C GLU A 219 21.87 -15.73 -13.71
N LEU A 220 21.87 -14.71 -12.86
CA LEU A 220 21.49 -13.34 -13.21
C LEU A 220 22.47 -12.71 -14.22
N MET A 221 23.77 -12.85 -14.00
CA MET A 221 24.81 -12.17 -14.78
C MET A 221 25.15 -12.86 -16.11
N ASP A 222 25.03 -14.18 -16.17
CA ASP A 222 25.44 -14.96 -17.35
C ASP A 222 24.23 -15.49 -18.12
N THR A 223 23.30 -16.19 -17.44
CA THR A 223 22.26 -16.98 -18.11
C THR A 223 21.05 -16.14 -18.50
N ARG A 224 20.55 -15.32 -17.57
CA ARG A 224 19.30 -14.56 -17.72
C ARG A 224 19.51 -13.06 -17.88
N ARG A 225 20.76 -12.61 -18.03
CA ARG A 225 21.11 -11.18 -18.14
C ARG A 225 20.31 -10.45 -19.21
N VAL A 226 20.16 -11.04 -20.40
CA VAL A 226 19.44 -10.40 -21.50
C VAL A 226 17.96 -10.23 -21.17
N GLU A 227 17.32 -11.26 -20.62
CA GLU A 227 15.91 -11.23 -20.19
C GLU A 227 15.67 -10.17 -19.11
N PHE A 228 16.53 -10.13 -18.08
CA PHE A 228 16.43 -9.16 -17.00
C PHE A 228 16.65 -7.73 -17.48
N THR A 229 17.71 -7.48 -18.26
CA THR A 229 17.99 -6.14 -18.80
C THR A 229 16.84 -5.67 -19.68
N GLN A 230 16.29 -6.52 -20.56
CA GLN A 230 15.14 -6.16 -21.39
C GLN A 230 13.91 -5.81 -20.56
N SER A 231 13.63 -6.58 -19.50
CA SER A 231 12.48 -6.35 -18.62
C SER A 231 12.65 -5.05 -17.82
N VAL A 232 13.85 -4.80 -17.29
CA VAL A 232 14.20 -3.56 -16.58
C VAL A 232 14.09 -2.36 -17.51
N ASP A 233 14.65 -2.42 -18.72
CA ASP A 233 14.60 -1.33 -19.70
C ASP A 233 13.16 -1.00 -20.09
N GLN A 234 12.32 -2.04 -20.28
CA GLN A 234 10.91 -1.87 -20.61
C GLN A 234 10.14 -1.21 -19.47
N ILE A 235 10.31 -1.68 -18.23
CA ILE A 235 9.65 -1.09 -17.06
C ILE A 235 10.13 0.34 -16.82
N ALA A 236 11.43 0.62 -16.92
CA ALA A 236 12.00 1.95 -16.79
C ALA A 236 11.43 2.91 -17.86
N LYS A 237 11.26 2.43 -19.10
CA LYS A 237 10.62 3.19 -20.18
C LYS A 237 9.14 3.49 -19.87
N LEU A 238 8.39 2.50 -19.38
CA LEU A 238 6.98 2.68 -19.01
C LEU A 238 6.84 3.69 -17.86
N ALA A 239 7.65 3.56 -16.80
CA ALA A 239 7.67 4.49 -15.68
C ALA A 239 7.99 5.92 -16.14
N LYS A 240 9.02 6.08 -16.99
CA LYS A 240 9.38 7.39 -17.57
C LYS A 240 8.23 7.99 -18.38
N ASN A 241 7.53 7.18 -19.17
CA ASN A 241 6.39 7.65 -19.97
C ASN A 241 5.22 8.05 -19.06
N ALA A 242 4.93 7.28 -18.00
CA ALA A 242 3.83 7.53 -17.08
C ALA A 242 3.97 8.87 -16.34
N VAL A 243 5.19 9.25 -15.95
CA VAL A 243 5.47 10.51 -15.21
C VAL A 243 5.80 11.70 -16.12
N SER A 244 6.02 11.48 -17.42
CA SER A 244 6.26 12.55 -18.38
C SER A 244 4.96 13.32 -18.69
N LYS A 245 5.07 14.56 -19.15
CA LYS A 245 3.91 15.40 -19.50
C LYS A 245 2.96 14.67 -20.46
N GLY A 246 1.69 14.55 -20.07
CA GLY A 246 0.64 13.82 -20.80
C GLY A 246 0.57 12.31 -20.49
N GLY A 247 1.50 11.79 -19.68
CA GLY A 247 1.50 10.40 -19.20
C GLY A 247 0.43 10.12 -18.15
N SER A 248 0.19 8.83 -17.87
CA SER A 248 -0.87 8.36 -16.97
C SER A 248 -0.77 8.95 -15.55
N SER A 249 0.39 8.81 -14.92
CA SER A 249 0.64 9.33 -13.56
C SER A 249 0.70 10.85 -13.51
N TYR A 250 1.26 11.48 -14.56
CA TYR A 250 1.27 12.94 -14.69
C TYR A 250 -0.17 13.50 -14.71
N ASN A 251 -1.04 12.93 -15.54
CA ASN A 251 -2.44 13.36 -15.64
C ASN A 251 -3.22 13.06 -14.35
N ASN A 252 -2.91 11.96 -13.66
CA ASN A 252 -3.53 11.66 -12.36
C ASN A 252 -3.12 12.67 -11.28
N LEU A 253 -1.86 13.14 -11.29
CA LEU A 253 -1.41 14.20 -10.40
C LEU A 253 -2.09 15.55 -10.72
N ASP A 254 -2.23 15.90 -11.99
CA ASP A 254 -2.96 17.11 -12.40
C ASP A 254 -4.42 17.05 -11.90
N ARG A 255 -5.11 15.92 -12.08
CA ARG A 255 -6.47 15.71 -11.53
C ARG A 255 -6.52 15.82 -10.02
N LEU A 256 -5.54 15.25 -9.30
CA LEU A 256 -5.45 15.36 -7.85
C LEU A 256 -5.32 16.83 -7.41
N ILE A 257 -4.48 17.61 -8.10
CA ILE A 257 -4.31 19.04 -7.81
C ILE A 257 -5.60 19.81 -8.09
N GLU A 258 -6.29 19.52 -9.18
CA GLU A 258 -7.59 20.12 -9.50
C GLU A 258 -8.66 19.75 -8.46
N ASP A 259 -8.73 18.49 -8.05
CA ASP A 259 -9.60 18.01 -6.98
C ASP A 259 -9.34 18.78 -5.68
N ILE A 260 -8.08 18.87 -5.23
CA ILE A 260 -7.72 19.60 -3.99
C ILE A 260 -8.11 21.08 -4.09
N ARG A 261 -7.87 21.72 -5.24
CA ARG A 261 -8.26 23.13 -5.46
C ARG A 261 -9.77 23.34 -5.40
N SER A 262 -10.55 22.36 -5.86
CA SER A 262 -12.01 22.43 -5.80
C SER A 262 -12.57 22.36 -4.38
N LEU A 263 -11.83 21.73 -3.45
CA LEU A 263 -12.21 21.63 -2.03
C LEU A 263 -11.98 22.92 -1.24
N ASP A 264 -11.15 23.83 -1.75
CA ASP A 264 -10.84 25.12 -1.11
C ASP A 264 -11.84 26.24 -1.49
N THR A 265 -12.77 25.94 -2.41
CA THR A 265 -13.75 26.90 -2.94
C THR A 265 -15.16 26.78 -2.34
N ASP A 266 -15.38 25.84 -1.42
CA ASP A 266 -16.62 25.66 -0.64
C ASP A 266 -16.47 26.20 0.80
#